data_AF-A0A958SIU4-F1
#
_entry.id   AF-A0A958SIU4-F1
#
_cell.length_a   1.000
_cell.length_b   1.000
_cell.length_c   1.000
_cell.angle_alpha   90.00
_cell.angle_beta   90.00
_cell.angle_gamma   90.00
#
_symmetry.space_group_name_H-M   'P 1'
#
loop_
_entity.id
_entity.type
_entity.pdbx_description
1 polymer ?
#
loop_
_entity_poly.entity_id
_entity_poly.type
_entity_poly.pdbx_seq_one_letter_code
_entity_poly.pdbx_strand_id
1 'polypeptide(L)'
;MKSVGIDIGNYSIKVAEIESTSKGFSIQRFQEFPLNLDPAKDIEIDIIEHLREIASQYDSATTHFVVGMNQNTTSSRYLNFPFKDRYKILKTLPFELEEDIPFQIEDALFDAKIVRYVGETSDVLAVTSTKENVSEILSQMADGQIDPYAVAPKGIALANLFEAWNDSPLQIEAPLEETETPEPVYEPAEVFLDIGHHGSTVVIMRGRALVQVRTITWGGSNLAKAISTKYQMHFVDAIKELNKNAFILNNNEGATQDQVVFSNLLKTEFDELGRKLRLVLLEAKTQHKLEFTGIRLLGGVSQVQNVGLYLTQLTEIPTNRLHQLAHFPELDLNQNSQNEVSLLTALGLAIDGLRKRKNPGVNLRKEEFERQSKFFLKKKKKWGYSIKVVAATFVAFFIYSFLIDSFSSDLNDASYEALKDKAKKVANLKGRAATPKKIKSYIKSKVNAAKNAELAEELNEINSTMDILKKITQLTPKGRKMNIDVSRLNIDNDLVEIVAQTDDKTQMELLKSSLAGFSSNSKVDVSGSRYDGSRKKQIFTFKFRVDRKTKDL
;
A
#
# COMPACT_ATOMS: atom_id res chain seq x y z
N MET A 1 -20.84 6.78 -5.90
CA MET A 1 -20.45 5.37 -6.26
C MET A 1 -21.64 4.52 -5.91
N LYS A 2 -22.12 3.72 -6.87
CA LYS A 2 -23.32 2.91 -6.70
C LYS A 2 -22.97 1.47 -6.30
N SER A 3 -23.65 0.97 -5.28
CA SER A 3 -23.56 -0.41 -4.82
C SER A 3 -24.97 -0.99 -4.68
N VAL A 4 -25.16 -2.20 -5.19
CA VAL A 4 -26.45 -2.90 -5.22
C VAL A 4 -26.28 -4.25 -4.54
N GLY A 5 -26.98 -4.43 -3.42
CA GLY A 5 -27.05 -5.72 -2.73
C GLY A 5 -28.23 -6.53 -3.23
N ILE A 6 -27.99 -7.80 -3.57
CA ILE A 6 -29.00 -8.74 -4.10
C ILE A 6 -29.08 -9.95 -3.16
N ASP A 7 -30.20 -10.06 -2.45
CA ASP A 7 -30.56 -11.22 -1.64
C ASP A 7 -31.55 -12.10 -2.42
N ILE A 8 -31.06 -13.22 -2.95
CA ILE A 8 -31.89 -14.23 -3.63
C ILE A 8 -32.48 -15.17 -2.58
N GLY A 9 -33.69 -14.87 -2.11
CA GLY A 9 -34.42 -15.72 -1.17
C GLY A 9 -35.39 -16.68 -1.87
N ASN A 10 -35.93 -17.65 -1.13
CA ASN A 10 -36.90 -18.62 -1.68
C ASN A 10 -38.34 -18.08 -1.84
N TYR A 11 -38.61 -16.86 -1.36
CA TYR A 11 -39.93 -16.22 -1.47
C TYR A 11 -39.89 -15.05 -2.47
N SER A 12 -38.77 -14.34 -2.49
CA SER A 12 -38.57 -13.15 -3.30
C SER A 12 -37.08 -12.86 -3.43
N ILE A 13 -36.70 -12.21 -4.53
CA ILE A 13 -35.40 -11.54 -4.67
C ILE A 13 -35.53 -10.13 -4.12
N LYS A 14 -34.61 -9.75 -3.23
CA LYS A 14 -34.60 -8.43 -2.61
C LYS A 14 -33.38 -7.66 -3.04
N VAL A 15 -33.60 -6.40 -3.40
CA VAL A 15 -32.56 -5.52 -3.93
C VAL A 15 -32.53 -4.23 -3.13
N ALA A 16 -31.35 -3.85 -2.68
CA ALA A 16 -31.09 -2.56 -2.06
C ALA A 16 -30.01 -1.82 -2.85
N GLU A 17 -30.32 -0.60 -3.27
CA GLU A 17 -29.38 0.29 -3.93
C GLU A 17 -28.92 1.37 -2.95
N ILE A 18 -27.60 1.49 -2.80
CA ILE A 18 -26.98 2.58 -2.04
C ILE A 18 -25.98 3.35 -2.89
N GLU A 19 -25.83 4.63 -2.55
CA GLU A 19 -24.79 5.47 -3.10
C GLU A 19 -23.87 6.01 -2.01
N SER A 20 -22.56 5.83 -2.18
CA SER A 20 -21.56 6.41 -1.28
C SER A 20 -21.62 7.93 -1.28
N THR A 21 -21.64 8.52 -0.09
CA THR A 21 -21.57 9.96 0.17
C THR A 21 -20.25 10.29 0.89
N SER A 22 -19.97 11.57 1.15
CA SER A 22 -18.78 11.98 1.91
C SER A 22 -18.83 11.56 3.38
N LYS A 23 -20.03 11.31 3.93
CA LYS A 23 -20.26 10.98 5.35
C LYS A 23 -20.68 9.52 5.58
N GLY A 24 -20.85 8.72 4.53
CA GLY A 24 -21.38 7.36 4.62
C GLY A 24 -21.96 6.90 3.28
N PHE A 25 -23.25 6.54 3.28
CA PHE A 25 -24.00 6.14 2.09
C PHE A 25 -25.47 6.53 2.22
N SER A 26 -26.14 6.88 1.13
CA SER A 26 -27.59 7.09 1.12
C SER A 26 -28.29 5.93 0.42
N ILE A 27 -29.48 5.56 0.93
CA ILE A 27 -30.32 4.56 0.27
C ILE A 27 -31.07 5.24 -0.86
N GLN A 28 -30.93 4.70 -2.06
CA GLN A 28 -31.60 5.22 -3.25
C GLN A 28 -32.89 4.47 -3.52
N ARG A 29 -32.86 3.14 -3.37
CA ARG A 29 -33.99 2.29 -3.74
C ARG A 29 -34.00 0.98 -2.99
N PHE A 30 -35.20 0.52 -2.67
CA PHE A 30 -35.48 -0.86 -2.31
C PHE A 30 -36.46 -1.47 -3.30
N GLN A 31 -36.25 -2.73 -3.65
CA GLN A 31 -37.15 -3.49 -4.51
C GLN A 31 -37.27 -4.93 -4.00
N GLU A 32 -38.47 -5.48 -4.14
CA GLU A 32 -38.74 -6.88 -3.90
C GLU A 32 -39.41 -7.46 -5.14
N PHE A 33 -38.86 -8.56 -5.65
CA PHE A 33 -39.35 -9.30 -6.80
C PHE A 33 -39.87 -10.65 -6.30
N PRO A 34 -41.20 -10.80 -6.13
CA PRO A 34 -41.80 -12.03 -5.59
C PRO A 34 -41.61 -13.20 -6.57
N LEU A 35 -41.17 -14.34 -6.06
CA LEU A 35 -40.98 -15.55 -6.86
C LEU A 35 -42.28 -16.35 -6.97
N ASN A 36 -42.38 -17.15 -8.02
CA ASN A 36 -43.46 -18.09 -8.20
C ASN A 36 -43.28 -19.31 -7.28
N LEU A 37 -44.17 -19.44 -6.29
CA LEU A 37 -44.12 -20.51 -5.29
C LEU A 37 -44.98 -21.72 -5.67
N ASP A 38 -45.45 -21.78 -6.91
CA ASP A 38 -46.12 -22.96 -7.45
C ASP A 38 -45.09 -24.10 -7.65
N PRO A 39 -45.23 -25.24 -6.96
CA PRO A 39 -44.30 -26.37 -7.09
C PRO A 39 -44.20 -26.93 -8.52
N ALA A 40 -45.17 -26.65 -9.39
CA ALA A 40 -45.16 -27.09 -10.78
C ALA A 40 -44.26 -26.24 -11.70
N LYS A 41 -43.76 -25.09 -11.21
CA LYS A 41 -42.94 -24.17 -12.00
C LYS A 41 -41.48 -24.23 -11.58
N ASP A 42 -40.62 -23.98 -12.54
CA ASP A 42 -39.19 -23.87 -12.31
C ASP A 42 -38.86 -22.48 -11.75
N ILE A 43 -38.51 -22.45 -10.46
CA ILE A 43 -38.14 -21.23 -9.75
C ILE A 43 -36.80 -20.65 -10.25
N GLU A 44 -35.93 -21.47 -10.84
CA GLU A 44 -34.64 -21.02 -11.33
C GLU A 44 -34.78 -20.11 -12.56
N ILE A 45 -35.71 -20.47 -13.46
CA ILE A 45 -36.06 -19.64 -14.63
C ILE A 45 -36.59 -18.28 -14.18
N ASP A 46 -37.51 -18.30 -13.20
CA ASP A 46 -38.12 -17.07 -12.64
C ASP A 46 -37.06 -16.17 -11.98
N ILE A 47 -36.10 -16.76 -11.25
CA ILE A 47 -34.95 -16.05 -10.69
C ILE A 47 -34.12 -15.39 -11.80
N ILE A 48 -33.78 -16.14 -12.86
CA ILE A 48 -32.97 -15.62 -13.98
C ILE A 48 -33.68 -14.46 -14.70
N GLU A 49 -35.00 -14.55 -14.91
CA GLU A 49 -35.80 -13.49 -15.52
C GLU A 49 -35.76 -12.20 -14.66
N HIS A 50 -35.97 -12.32 -13.36
CA HIS A 50 -35.86 -11.18 -12.44
C HIS A 50 -34.43 -10.63 -12.36
N LEU A 51 -33.39 -11.49 -12.39
CA LEU A 51 -32.01 -11.01 -12.43
C LEU A 51 -31.71 -10.23 -13.71
N ARG A 52 -32.24 -10.64 -14.87
CA ARG A 52 -32.13 -9.87 -16.13
C ARG A 52 -32.87 -8.54 -16.05
N GLU A 53 -34.06 -8.54 -15.44
CA GLU A 53 -34.81 -7.30 -15.17
C GLU A 53 -33.99 -6.36 -14.29
N ILE A 54 -33.41 -6.85 -13.19
CA ILE A 54 -32.52 -6.10 -12.31
C ILE A 54 -31.31 -5.58 -13.09
N ALA A 55 -30.63 -6.43 -13.86
CA ALA A 55 -29.45 -6.07 -14.64
C ALA A 55 -29.73 -4.92 -15.62
N SER A 56 -30.91 -4.91 -16.25
CA SER A 56 -31.32 -3.87 -17.21
C SER A 56 -31.45 -2.47 -16.59
N GLN A 57 -31.58 -2.38 -15.26
CA GLN A 57 -31.75 -1.11 -14.54
C GLN A 57 -30.42 -0.41 -14.22
N TYR A 58 -29.27 -1.05 -14.45
CA TYR A 58 -27.97 -0.52 -14.01
C TYR A 58 -26.88 -0.63 -15.08
N ASP A 59 -25.94 0.31 -15.04
CA ASP A 59 -24.69 0.18 -15.78
C ASP A 59 -23.68 -0.67 -14.97
N SER A 60 -23.36 -1.85 -15.50
CA SER A 60 -22.41 -2.81 -14.91
C SER A 60 -20.97 -2.29 -14.82
N ALA A 61 -20.61 -1.23 -15.55
CA ALA A 61 -19.28 -0.62 -15.48
C ALA A 61 -19.12 0.28 -14.24
N THR A 62 -20.21 0.86 -13.74
CA THR A 62 -20.20 1.84 -12.66
C THR A 62 -20.86 1.34 -11.36
N THR A 63 -21.55 0.21 -11.43
CA THR A 63 -22.27 -0.40 -10.31
C THR A 63 -21.51 -1.59 -9.74
N HIS A 64 -21.37 -1.65 -8.41
CA HIS A 64 -20.89 -2.83 -7.70
C HIS A 64 -22.08 -3.66 -7.24
N PHE A 65 -22.29 -4.82 -7.85
CA PHE A 65 -23.28 -5.79 -7.38
C PHE A 65 -22.68 -6.68 -6.30
N VAL A 66 -23.36 -6.87 -5.18
CA VAL A 66 -22.98 -7.87 -4.16
C VAL A 66 -24.13 -8.84 -4.02
N VAL A 67 -23.84 -10.13 -4.21
CA VAL A 67 -24.85 -11.19 -4.07
C VAL A 67 -24.69 -11.91 -2.74
N GLY A 68 -25.82 -12.17 -2.10
CA GLY A 68 -25.89 -12.90 -0.85
C GLY A 68 -25.89 -14.40 -1.06
N MET A 69 -24.89 -15.09 -0.50
CA MET A 69 -24.84 -16.55 -0.48
C MET A 69 -25.62 -17.11 0.71
N ASN A 70 -26.39 -18.18 0.48
CA ASN A 70 -27.22 -18.77 1.52
C ASN A 70 -26.37 -19.27 2.70
N GLN A 71 -26.78 -18.94 3.92
CA GLN A 71 -25.98 -19.20 5.11
C GLN A 71 -25.79 -20.71 5.41
N ASN A 72 -26.62 -21.60 4.83
CA ASN A 72 -26.45 -23.06 4.91
C ASN A 72 -25.33 -23.62 4.03
N THR A 73 -24.89 -22.86 3.01
CA THR A 73 -23.74 -23.20 2.15
C THR A 73 -22.42 -22.67 2.69
N THR A 74 -22.45 -22.02 3.85
CA THR A 74 -21.28 -21.42 4.52
C THR A 74 -21.16 -21.93 5.95
N SER A 75 -19.94 -22.22 6.38
CA SER A 75 -19.63 -22.45 7.79
C SER A 75 -18.89 -21.26 8.36
N SER A 76 -19.16 -20.91 9.63
CA SER A 76 -18.42 -19.89 10.36
C SER A 76 -17.94 -20.40 11.72
N ARG A 77 -16.68 -20.11 12.05
CA ARG A 77 -16.01 -20.51 13.29
C ARG A 77 -15.34 -19.30 13.93
N TYR A 78 -15.42 -19.23 15.25
CA TYR A 78 -14.74 -18.20 16.03
C TYR A 78 -13.36 -18.71 16.43
N LEU A 79 -12.31 -18.05 15.97
CA LEU A 79 -10.91 -18.43 16.20
C LEU A 79 -10.15 -17.27 16.83
N ASN A 80 -9.13 -17.58 17.61
CA ASN A 80 -8.20 -16.59 18.16
C ASN A 80 -6.82 -16.78 17.52
N PHE A 81 -6.19 -15.68 17.11
CA PHE A 81 -4.86 -15.69 16.50
C PHE A 81 -3.89 -14.83 17.31
N PRO A 82 -2.63 -15.25 17.51
CA PRO A 82 -1.63 -14.49 18.27
C PRO A 82 -0.96 -13.37 17.44
N PHE A 83 -1.70 -12.76 16.51
CA PHE A 83 -1.23 -11.67 15.66
C PHE A 83 -2.40 -10.90 15.02
N LYS A 84 -2.14 -9.65 14.61
CA LYS A 84 -3.13 -8.71 14.04
C LYS A 84 -3.21 -8.71 12.51
N ASP A 85 -2.20 -9.26 11.84
CA ASP A 85 -2.09 -9.20 10.38
C ASP A 85 -3.13 -10.09 9.71
N ARG A 86 -4.10 -9.47 9.01
CA ARG A 86 -5.19 -10.17 8.30
C ARG A 86 -4.68 -11.11 7.21
N TYR A 87 -3.61 -10.75 6.49
CA TYR A 87 -3.06 -11.61 5.43
C TYR A 87 -2.44 -12.87 6.04
N LYS A 88 -1.75 -12.74 7.17
CA LYS A 88 -1.25 -13.88 7.94
C LYS A 88 -2.40 -14.74 8.45
N ILE A 89 -3.46 -14.14 9.01
CA ILE A 89 -4.67 -14.85 9.46
C ILE A 89 -5.25 -15.70 8.33
N LEU A 90 -5.48 -15.10 7.16
CA LEU A 90 -6.04 -15.80 6.00
C LEU A 90 -5.19 -16.97 5.51
N LYS A 91 -3.86 -16.88 5.62
CA LYS A 91 -2.95 -17.98 5.27
C LYS A 91 -2.97 -19.12 6.28
N THR A 92 -3.34 -18.85 7.52
CA THR A 92 -3.38 -19.84 8.60
C THR A 92 -4.74 -20.54 8.67
N LEU A 93 -5.83 -19.90 8.21
CA LEU A 93 -7.19 -20.47 8.23
C LEU A 93 -7.32 -21.90 7.72
N PRO A 94 -6.69 -22.30 6.58
CA PRO A 94 -6.84 -23.67 6.09
C PRO A 94 -6.37 -24.70 7.12
N PHE A 95 -5.25 -24.45 7.79
CA PHE A 95 -4.69 -25.35 8.80
C PHE A 95 -5.53 -25.40 10.07
N GLU A 96 -6.06 -24.26 10.53
CA GLU A 96 -6.91 -24.20 11.75
C GLU A 96 -8.26 -24.88 11.55
N LEU A 97 -8.75 -24.95 10.31
CA LEU A 97 -10.07 -25.46 9.98
C LEU A 97 -10.05 -26.86 9.33
N GLU A 98 -8.88 -27.48 9.17
CA GLU A 98 -8.71 -28.76 8.48
C GLU A 98 -9.54 -29.88 9.12
N GLU A 99 -9.55 -29.95 10.45
CA GLU A 99 -10.33 -30.95 11.20
C GLU A 99 -11.83 -30.58 11.35
N ASP A 100 -12.18 -29.32 11.05
CA ASP A 100 -13.51 -28.74 11.27
C ASP A 100 -14.41 -28.78 10.02
N ILE A 101 -13.83 -29.05 8.85
CA ILE A 101 -14.55 -29.05 7.57
C ILE A 101 -14.88 -30.49 7.11
N PRO A 102 -16.11 -30.76 6.66
CA PRO A 102 -16.53 -32.07 6.19
C PRO A 102 -16.17 -32.35 4.71
N PHE A 103 -15.18 -31.63 4.16
CA PHE A 103 -14.78 -31.67 2.74
C PHE A 103 -13.28 -31.44 2.59
N GLN A 104 -12.73 -31.70 1.40
CA GLN A 104 -11.31 -31.49 1.14
C GLN A 104 -10.94 -30.00 1.19
N ILE A 105 -9.77 -29.71 1.75
CA ILE A 105 -9.30 -28.34 1.96
C ILE A 105 -9.06 -27.61 0.63
N GLU A 106 -8.70 -28.34 -0.43
CA GLU A 106 -8.49 -27.81 -1.79
C GLU A 106 -9.78 -27.32 -2.44
N ASP A 107 -10.92 -27.87 -2.03
CA ASP A 107 -12.25 -27.51 -2.52
C ASP A 107 -12.86 -26.35 -1.72
N ALA A 108 -12.16 -25.86 -0.70
CA ALA A 108 -12.64 -24.85 0.22
C ALA A 108 -12.12 -23.45 -0.13
N LEU A 109 -12.99 -22.45 0.01
CA LEU A 109 -12.64 -21.03 -0.05
C LEU A 109 -12.78 -20.42 1.34
N PHE A 110 -11.70 -19.79 1.80
CA PHE A 110 -11.64 -19.22 3.15
C PHE A 110 -11.63 -17.69 3.12
N ASP A 111 -12.32 -17.09 4.08
CA ASP A 111 -12.18 -15.69 4.43
C ASP A 111 -12.40 -15.46 5.92
N ALA A 112 -12.12 -14.25 6.38
CA ALA A 112 -12.25 -13.91 7.79
C ALA A 112 -12.72 -12.46 7.99
N LYS A 113 -13.52 -12.27 9.05
CA LYS A 113 -13.82 -10.98 9.64
C LYS A 113 -13.15 -10.86 10.99
N ILE A 114 -12.38 -9.81 11.21
CA ILE A 114 -11.77 -9.54 12.51
C ILE A 114 -12.84 -8.90 13.39
N VAL A 115 -13.16 -9.56 14.50
CA VAL A 115 -14.18 -9.13 15.46
C VAL A 115 -13.63 -8.04 16.37
N ARG A 116 -12.45 -8.29 16.95
CA ARG A 116 -11.71 -7.37 17.82
C ARG A 116 -10.24 -7.76 17.94
N TYR A 117 -9.45 -6.82 18.44
CA TYR A 117 -8.08 -7.05 18.90
C TYR A 117 -8.04 -7.06 20.42
N VAL A 118 -7.32 -8.02 21.01
CA VAL A 118 -7.09 -8.11 22.46
C VAL A 118 -5.59 -8.21 22.69
N GLY A 119 -4.96 -7.13 23.18
CA GLY A 119 -3.50 -7.03 23.21
C GLY A 119 -2.92 -7.21 21.80
N GLU A 120 -2.06 -8.22 21.62
CA GLU A 120 -1.47 -8.61 20.31
C GLU A 120 -2.25 -9.72 19.59
N THR A 121 -3.35 -10.19 20.18
CA THR A 121 -4.19 -11.23 19.60
C THR A 121 -5.37 -10.65 18.80
N SER A 122 -5.93 -11.47 17.92
CA SER A 122 -7.13 -11.16 17.14
C SER A 122 -8.19 -12.22 17.37
N ASP A 123 -9.39 -11.78 17.73
CA ASP A 123 -10.58 -12.60 17.66
C ASP A 123 -11.18 -12.48 16.25
N VAL A 124 -11.43 -13.63 15.61
CA VAL A 124 -11.75 -13.71 14.19
C VAL A 124 -12.95 -14.62 13.97
N LEU A 125 -13.92 -14.14 13.19
CA LEU A 125 -14.95 -14.99 12.60
C LEU A 125 -14.42 -15.49 11.26
N ALA A 126 -13.89 -16.71 11.26
CA ALA A 126 -13.47 -17.41 10.06
C ALA A 126 -14.70 -17.97 9.32
N VAL A 127 -14.67 -17.91 7.99
CA VAL A 127 -15.76 -18.34 7.13
C VAL A 127 -15.20 -19.21 6.03
N THR A 128 -15.91 -20.30 5.74
CA THR A 128 -15.58 -21.20 4.65
C THR A 128 -16.81 -21.61 3.86
N SER A 129 -16.63 -21.86 2.57
CA SER A 129 -17.60 -22.48 1.67
C SER A 129 -16.87 -23.25 0.58
N THR A 130 -17.55 -24.18 -0.09
CA THR A 130 -16.96 -24.92 -1.20
C THR A 130 -16.90 -24.06 -2.45
N LYS A 131 -15.92 -24.33 -3.31
CA LYS A 131 -15.78 -23.75 -4.64
C LYS A 131 -17.02 -23.99 -5.50
N GLU A 132 -17.64 -25.16 -5.35
CA GLU A 132 -18.90 -25.51 -6.01
C GLU A 132 -20.04 -24.54 -5.69
N ASN A 133 -20.29 -24.27 -4.40
CA ASN A 133 -21.35 -23.34 -3.97
C ASN A 133 -21.13 -21.92 -4.51
N VAL A 134 -19.87 -21.46 -4.53
CA VAL A 134 -19.51 -20.15 -5.08
C VAL A 134 -19.64 -20.14 -6.61
N SER A 135 -19.29 -21.23 -7.29
CA SER A 135 -19.46 -21.38 -8.73
C SER A 135 -20.94 -21.36 -9.13
N GLU A 136 -21.80 -22.06 -8.40
CA GLU A 136 -23.24 -22.14 -8.66
C GLU A 136 -23.89 -20.76 -8.60
N ILE A 137 -23.67 -20.01 -7.51
CA ILE A 137 -24.24 -18.66 -7.39
C ILE A 137 -23.68 -17.69 -8.44
N LEU A 138 -22.39 -17.82 -8.82
CA LEU A 138 -21.82 -17.00 -9.89
C LEU A 138 -22.38 -17.36 -11.26
N SER A 139 -22.68 -18.64 -11.52
CA SER A 139 -23.32 -19.10 -12.76
C SER A 139 -24.74 -18.54 -12.86
N GLN A 140 -25.54 -18.66 -11.81
CA GLN A 140 -26.91 -18.11 -11.77
C GLN A 140 -26.92 -16.60 -12.01
N MET A 141 -25.96 -15.87 -11.39
CA MET A 141 -25.80 -14.43 -11.63
C MET A 141 -25.39 -14.12 -13.07
N ALA A 142 -24.50 -14.92 -13.66
CA ALA A 142 -24.07 -14.77 -15.05
C ALA A 142 -25.20 -14.99 -16.05
N ASP A 143 -26.07 -15.97 -15.82
CA ASP A 143 -27.28 -16.23 -16.64
C ASP A 143 -28.30 -15.08 -16.54
N GLY A 144 -28.32 -14.41 -15.38
CA GLY A 144 -28.98 -13.15 -15.10
C GLY A 144 -28.30 -11.90 -15.69
N GLN A 145 -27.18 -12.07 -16.42
CA GLN A 145 -26.35 -10.99 -16.98
C GLN A 145 -25.68 -10.06 -15.95
N ILE A 146 -25.48 -10.54 -14.73
CA ILE A 146 -24.80 -9.81 -13.65
C ILE A 146 -23.44 -10.46 -13.36
N ASP A 147 -22.38 -9.65 -13.28
CA ASP A 147 -21.04 -10.05 -12.84
C ASP A 147 -20.78 -9.47 -11.43
N PRO A 148 -21.04 -10.21 -10.34
CA PRO A 148 -21.04 -9.66 -8.98
C PRO A 148 -19.65 -9.16 -8.54
N TYR A 149 -19.53 -7.95 -8.02
CA TYR A 149 -18.29 -7.47 -7.41
C TYR A 149 -17.83 -8.36 -6.24
N ALA A 150 -18.76 -8.87 -5.43
CA ALA A 150 -18.47 -9.75 -4.29
C ALA A 150 -19.60 -10.78 -4.07
N VAL A 151 -19.24 -11.89 -3.43
CA VAL A 151 -20.16 -12.93 -2.93
C VAL A 151 -20.00 -12.97 -1.42
N ALA A 152 -21.05 -12.58 -0.68
CA ALA A 152 -20.98 -12.44 0.78
C ALA A 152 -22.03 -13.34 1.48
N PRO A 153 -21.69 -14.01 2.59
CA PRO A 153 -22.68 -14.74 3.38
C PRO A 153 -23.74 -13.80 3.95
N LYS A 154 -25.02 -14.15 3.77
CA LYS A 154 -26.16 -13.30 4.13
C LYS A 154 -26.15 -12.82 5.59
N GLY A 155 -25.85 -13.70 6.55
CA GLY A 155 -25.86 -13.31 7.97
C GLY A 155 -24.73 -12.34 8.34
N ILE A 156 -23.56 -12.46 7.71
CA ILE A 156 -22.45 -11.51 7.90
C ILE A 156 -22.75 -10.18 7.21
N ALA A 157 -23.36 -10.22 6.03
CA ALA A 157 -23.79 -9.03 5.33
C ALA A 157 -24.85 -8.27 6.15
N LEU A 158 -25.84 -8.97 6.73
CA LEU A 158 -26.85 -8.39 7.62
C LEU A 158 -26.21 -7.69 8.83
N ALA A 159 -25.16 -8.27 9.41
CA ALA A 159 -24.43 -7.67 10.53
C ALA A 159 -23.80 -6.30 10.19
N ASN A 160 -23.50 -6.03 8.91
CA ASN A 160 -22.98 -4.71 8.49
C ASN A 160 -23.92 -3.56 8.86
N LEU A 161 -25.22 -3.79 9.06
CA LEU A 161 -26.14 -2.77 9.55
C LEU A 161 -25.83 -2.34 10.98
N PHE A 162 -25.37 -3.28 11.81
CA PHE A 162 -25.19 -3.07 13.24
C PHE A 162 -23.72 -2.84 13.62
N GLU A 163 -22.78 -3.15 12.71
CA GLU A 163 -21.35 -3.00 12.92
C GLU A 163 -20.78 -1.63 12.57
N ALA A 164 -19.66 -1.27 13.19
CA ALA A 164 -18.84 -0.11 12.78
C ALA A 164 -17.87 -0.50 11.65
N TRP A 165 -18.38 -0.98 10.51
CA TRP A 165 -17.56 -1.49 9.40
C TRP A 165 -16.61 -0.43 8.77
N ASN A 166 -16.90 0.86 8.98
CA ASN A 166 -16.07 1.97 8.53
C ASN A 166 -14.90 2.27 9.51
N ASP A 167 -14.93 1.68 10.70
CA ASP A 167 -13.89 1.80 11.73
C ASP A 167 -12.98 0.58 11.78
N SER A 168 -11.84 0.75 12.46
CA SER A 168 -10.95 -0.37 12.78
C SER A 168 -11.68 -1.34 13.73
N PRO A 169 -11.36 -2.64 13.71
CA PRO A 169 -11.80 -3.56 14.76
C PRO A 169 -11.52 -2.98 16.15
N LEU A 170 -12.42 -3.26 17.10
CA LEU A 170 -12.34 -2.78 18.48
C LEU A 170 -11.00 -3.20 19.10
N GLN A 171 -10.31 -2.27 19.77
CA GLN A 171 -9.07 -2.55 20.47
C GLN A 171 -9.35 -2.68 21.97
N ILE A 172 -9.00 -3.81 22.56
CA ILE A 172 -9.10 -4.10 23.99
C ILE A 172 -7.69 -4.33 24.52
N GLU A 173 -7.36 -3.70 25.64
CA GLU A 173 -6.09 -3.93 26.34
C GLU A 173 -6.06 -5.36 26.90
N ALA A 174 -4.89 -5.99 26.85
CA ALA A 174 -4.73 -7.29 27.50
C ALA A 174 -4.86 -7.11 29.02
N PRO A 175 -5.54 -8.03 29.74
CA PRO A 175 -5.57 -8.00 31.20
C PRO A 175 -4.15 -7.96 31.77
N LEU A 176 -3.91 -7.06 32.73
CA LEU A 176 -2.57 -6.80 33.30
C LEU A 176 -2.13 -7.87 34.31
N GLU A 177 -3.04 -8.70 34.84
CA GLU A 177 -2.75 -9.78 35.80
C GLU A 177 -3.69 -10.98 35.61
N GLU A 178 -3.18 -12.21 35.74
CA GLU A 178 -3.97 -13.42 36.00
C GLU A 178 -4.45 -13.39 37.46
N THR A 179 -5.40 -12.52 37.79
CA THR A 179 -6.04 -12.57 39.11
C THR A 179 -6.81 -13.89 39.27
N GLU A 180 -6.65 -14.54 40.42
CA GLU A 180 -7.32 -15.78 40.84
C GLU A 180 -8.78 -15.83 40.37
N THR A 181 -9.10 -16.87 39.59
CA THR A 181 -10.40 -17.21 38.98
C THR A 181 -11.48 -16.12 39.10
N PRO A 182 -11.53 -15.13 38.18
CA PRO A 182 -12.67 -14.24 38.11
C PRO A 182 -13.89 -15.11 37.76
N GLU A 183 -15.01 -14.91 38.46
CA GLU A 183 -16.29 -15.40 37.97
C GLU A 183 -16.43 -15.04 36.48
N PRO A 184 -17.01 -15.91 35.63
CA PRO A 184 -17.16 -15.59 34.22
C PRO A 184 -17.98 -14.30 34.09
N VAL A 185 -17.31 -13.20 33.74
CA VAL A 185 -17.98 -11.94 33.46
C VAL A 185 -18.69 -12.11 32.11
N TYR A 186 -20.01 -12.22 32.15
CA TYR A 186 -20.82 -12.28 30.95
C TYR A 186 -20.97 -10.87 30.36
N GLU A 187 -20.67 -10.73 29.08
CA GLU A 187 -20.79 -9.45 28.36
C GLU A 187 -22.20 -9.32 27.74
N PRO A 188 -22.83 -8.14 27.77
CA PRO A 188 -24.14 -7.96 27.16
C PRO A 188 -24.08 -8.15 25.64
N ALA A 189 -25.06 -8.88 25.10
CA ALA A 189 -25.22 -9.15 23.68
C ALA A 189 -26.65 -8.90 23.20
N GLU A 190 -26.79 -8.55 21.92
CA GLU A 190 -28.06 -8.42 21.22
C GLU A 190 -28.15 -9.47 20.12
N VAL A 191 -29.33 -10.06 19.96
CA VAL A 191 -29.59 -11.10 18.97
C VAL A 191 -30.49 -10.53 17.88
N PHE A 192 -30.11 -10.70 16.63
CA PHE A 192 -30.94 -10.38 15.47
C PHE A 192 -31.39 -11.68 14.82
N LEU A 193 -32.70 -11.89 14.76
CA LEU A 193 -33.33 -13.10 14.24
C LEU A 193 -34.12 -12.76 12.98
N ASP A 194 -33.53 -13.04 11.81
CA ASP A 194 -34.17 -12.92 10.50
C ASP A 194 -34.93 -14.21 10.18
N ILE A 195 -36.26 -14.17 10.29
CA ILE A 195 -37.13 -15.31 10.03
C ILE A 195 -37.61 -15.26 8.57
N GLY A 196 -36.90 -16.00 7.72
CA GLY A 196 -37.18 -16.12 6.29
C GLY A 196 -38.24 -17.17 5.96
N HIS A 197 -38.33 -17.53 4.68
CA HIS A 197 -39.32 -18.49 4.19
C HIS A 197 -38.90 -19.95 4.41
N HIS A 198 -37.65 -20.33 4.12
CA HIS A 198 -37.15 -21.71 4.31
C HIS A 198 -36.16 -21.85 5.47
N GLY A 199 -35.57 -20.75 5.92
CA GLY A 199 -34.60 -20.74 7.00
C GLY A 199 -34.64 -19.42 7.75
N SER A 200 -34.12 -19.47 8.98
CA SER A 200 -33.97 -18.31 9.85
C SER A 200 -32.49 -18.10 10.16
N THR A 201 -32.02 -16.86 10.07
CA THR A 201 -30.63 -16.50 10.37
C THR A 201 -30.57 -15.81 11.72
N VAL A 202 -29.69 -16.31 12.58
CA VAL A 202 -29.38 -15.74 13.90
C VAL A 202 -28.04 -15.03 13.81
N VAL A 203 -28.03 -13.73 14.07
CA VAL A 203 -26.83 -12.90 14.13
C VAL A 203 -26.67 -12.41 15.56
N ILE A 204 -25.54 -12.72 16.19
CA ILE A 204 -25.27 -12.37 17.59
C ILE A 204 -24.20 -11.29 17.63
N MET A 205 -24.57 -10.17 18.24
CA MET A 205 -23.76 -8.97 18.33
C MET A 205 -23.36 -8.71 19.79
N ARG A 206 -22.07 -8.46 20.02
CA ARG A 206 -21.57 -7.91 21.28
C ARG A 206 -21.20 -6.45 21.03
N GLY A 207 -22.02 -5.53 21.55
CA GLY A 207 -21.94 -4.12 21.14
C GLY A 207 -22.06 -4.00 19.62
N ARG A 208 -21.04 -3.43 18.96
CA ARG A 208 -20.97 -3.28 17.49
C ARG A 208 -20.08 -4.32 16.80
N ALA A 209 -19.81 -5.46 17.44
CA ALA A 209 -18.95 -6.50 16.89
C ALA A 209 -19.74 -7.79 16.65
N LEU A 210 -19.65 -8.34 15.44
CA LEU A 210 -20.25 -9.63 15.09
C LEU A 210 -19.51 -10.77 15.77
N VAL A 211 -20.18 -11.51 16.65
CA VAL A 211 -19.59 -12.65 17.36
C VAL A 211 -19.90 -13.95 16.65
N GLN A 212 -21.15 -14.15 16.23
CA GLN A 212 -21.59 -15.44 15.72
C GLN A 212 -22.73 -15.28 14.72
N VAL A 213 -22.73 -16.15 13.70
CA VAL A 213 -23.83 -16.33 12.77
C VAL A 213 -24.22 -17.81 12.77
N ARG A 214 -25.52 -18.08 12.86
CA ARG A 214 -26.09 -19.43 12.79
C ARG A 214 -27.34 -19.43 11.90
N THR A 215 -27.64 -20.60 11.35
CA THR A 215 -28.86 -20.84 10.57
C THR A 215 -29.71 -21.87 11.29
N ILE A 216 -31.00 -21.58 11.38
CA ILE A 216 -32.02 -22.53 11.78
C ILE A 216 -32.78 -22.94 10.51
N THR A 217 -32.82 -24.23 10.20
CA THR A 217 -33.60 -24.80 9.09
C THR A 217 -35.09 -24.84 9.46
N TRP A 218 -35.68 -23.66 9.55
CA TRP A 218 -37.09 -23.43 9.85
C TRP A 218 -37.47 -22.03 9.33
N GLY A 219 -38.66 -21.87 8.75
CA GLY A 219 -39.16 -20.59 8.29
C GLY A 219 -40.66 -20.61 7.96
N GLY A 220 -41.14 -19.56 7.28
CA GLY A 220 -42.56 -19.40 6.95
C GLY A 220 -43.17 -20.53 6.10
N SER A 221 -42.36 -21.30 5.38
CA SER A 221 -42.78 -22.49 4.64
C SER A 221 -43.27 -23.60 5.58
N ASN A 222 -42.74 -23.70 6.80
CA ASN A 222 -43.23 -24.63 7.82
C ASN A 222 -44.66 -24.24 8.23
N LEU A 223 -44.89 -22.97 8.53
CA LEU A 223 -46.22 -22.42 8.86
C LEU A 223 -47.21 -22.64 7.71
N ALA A 224 -46.81 -22.33 6.47
CA ALA A 224 -47.66 -22.53 5.31
C ALA A 224 -47.99 -24.01 5.05
N LYS A 225 -47.03 -24.93 5.25
CA LYS A 225 -47.28 -26.38 5.17
C LYS A 225 -48.26 -26.85 6.24
N ALA A 226 -48.13 -26.36 7.47
CA ALA A 226 -49.02 -26.68 8.57
C ALA A 226 -50.46 -26.22 8.27
N ILE A 227 -50.63 -24.98 7.78
CA ILE A 227 -51.93 -24.44 7.35
C ILE A 227 -52.50 -25.27 6.18
N SER A 228 -51.71 -25.50 5.13
CA SER A 228 -52.12 -26.28 3.95
C SER A 228 -52.63 -27.66 4.34
N THR A 229 -51.91 -28.35 5.23
CA THR A 229 -52.29 -29.69 5.71
C THR A 229 -53.55 -29.65 6.56
N LYS A 230 -53.64 -28.70 7.51
CA LYS A 230 -54.76 -28.61 8.45
C LYS A 230 -56.09 -28.28 7.76
N TYR A 231 -56.05 -27.36 6.80
CA TYR A 231 -57.23 -26.85 6.09
C TYR A 231 -57.43 -27.47 4.71
N GLN A 232 -56.58 -28.42 4.31
CA GLN A 232 -56.62 -29.11 3.01
C GLN A 232 -56.67 -28.14 1.82
N MET A 233 -55.91 -27.04 1.91
CA MET A 233 -55.84 -26.01 0.88
C MET A 233 -54.52 -26.06 0.12
N HIS A 234 -54.49 -25.53 -1.10
CA HIS A 234 -53.27 -25.47 -1.91
C HIS A 234 -52.19 -24.64 -1.21
N PHE A 235 -50.91 -25.02 -1.38
CA PHE A 235 -49.79 -24.38 -0.68
C PHE A 235 -49.72 -22.86 -0.91
N VAL A 236 -49.98 -22.42 -2.15
CA VAL A 236 -50.01 -21.00 -2.52
C VAL A 236 -51.12 -20.24 -1.78
N ASP A 237 -52.27 -20.87 -1.54
CA ASP A 237 -53.36 -20.23 -0.81
C ASP A 237 -53.09 -20.22 0.70
N ALA A 238 -52.43 -21.24 1.24
CA ALA A 238 -51.94 -21.25 2.61
C ALA A 238 -50.93 -20.13 2.88
N ILE A 239 -50.06 -19.81 1.91
CA ILE A 239 -49.15 -18.65 2.00
C ILE A 239 -49.93 -17.34 2.03
N LYS A 240 -50.95 -17.18 1.18
CA LYS A 240 -51.80 -15.97 1.18
C LYS A 240 -52.52 -15.81 2.51
N GLU A 241 -53.01 -16.91 3.08
CA GLU A 241 -53.66 -16.92 4.39
C GLU A 241 -52.67 -16.52 5.50
N LEU A 242 -51.45 -17.10 5.49
CA LEU A 242 -50.39 -16.73 6.42
C LEU A 242 -50.04 -15.24 6.33
N ASN A 243 -49.89 -14.69 5.12
CA ASN A 243 -49.52 -13.29 4.95
C ASN A 243 -50.60 -12.29 5.39
N LYS A 244 -51.88 -12.68 5.32
CA LYS A 244 -53.01 -11.77 5.62
C LYS A 244 -53.51 -11.91 7.05
N ASN A 245 -53.59 -13.13 7.55
CA ASN A 245 -54.38 -13.48 8.72
C ASN A 245 -53.57 -14.17 9.83
N ALA A 246 -52.23 -14.17 9.77
CA ALA A 246 -51.42 -14.82 10.81
C ALA A 246 -51.36 -14.03 12.12
N PHE A 247 -51.84 -14.65 13.20
CA PHE A 247 -51.76 -14.12 14.56
C PHE A 247 -51.51 -15.23 15.58
N ILE A 248 -50.96 -14.83 16.73
CA ILE A 248 -50.88 -15.67 17.93
C ILE A 248 -51.74 -15.05 19.03
N LEU A 249 -52.64 -15.84 19.62
CA LEU A 249 -53.47 -15.44 20.75
C LEU A 249 -52.69 -15.51 22.07
N ASN A 250 -52.75 -14.43 22.85
CA ASN A 250 -52.18 -14.41 24.21
C ASN A 250 -53.07 -15.16 25.21
N ASN A 251 -54.39 -15.00 25.08
CA ASN A 251 -55.40 -15.77 25.79
C ASN A 251 -56.54 -16.12 24.82
N ASN A 252 -57.45 -17.00 25.23
CA ASN A 252 -58.58 -17.43 24.41
C ASN A 252 -59.84 -16.58 24.65
N GLU A 253 -59.74 -15.48 25.41
CA GLU A 253 -60.90 -14.66 25.77
C GLU A 253 -61.39 -13.89 24.55
N GLY A 254 -62.68 -14.02 24.22
CA GLY A 254 -63.30 -13.34 23.08
C GLY A 254 -62.90 -13.89 21.69
N ALA A 255 -62.04 -14.90 21.62
CA ALA A 255 -61.64 -15.53 20.37
C ALA A 255 -62.64 -16.62 19.94
N THR A 256 -62.88 -16.75 18.63
CA THR A 256 -63.69 -17.87 18.09
C THR A 256 -62.93 -19.19 18.18
N GLN A 257 -63.65 -20.32 18.13
CA GLN A 257 -63.01 -21.64 18.14
C GLN A 257 -62.01 -21.81 16.98
N ASP A 258 -62.34 -21.30 15.79
CA ASP A 258 -61.47 -21.36 14.62
C ASP A 258 -60.19 -20.53 14.82
N GLN A 259 -60.31 -19.34 15.45
CA GLN A 259 -59.15 -18.51 15.78
C GLN A 259 -58.23 -19.20 16.80
N VAL A 260 -58.81 -19.88 17.80
CA VAL A 260 -58.05 -20.66 18.78
C VAL A 260 -57.32 -21.82 18.11
N VAL A 261 -57.99 -22.57 17.22
CA VAL A 261 -57.38 -23.69 16.48
C VAL A 261 -56.26 -23.19 15.56
N PHE A 262 -56.49 -22.10 14.82
CA PHE A 262 -55.49 -21.51 13.93
C PHE A 262 -54.27 -21.00 14.71
N SER A 263 -54.49 -20.26 15.80
CA SER A 263 -53.39 -19.79 16.64
C SER A 263 -52.60 -20.94 17.25
N ASN A 264 -53.25 -22.01 17.72
CA ASN A 264 -52.57 -23.16 18.31
C ASN A 264 -51.72 -23.91 17.27
N LEU A 265 -52.19 -24.00 16.02
CA LEU A 265 -51.41 -24.55 14.92
C LEU A 265 -50.09 -23.77 14.73
N LEU A 266 -50.15 -22.44 14.68
CA LEU A 266 -48.95 -21.62 14.54
C LEU A 266 -48.04 -21.72 15.78
N LYS A 267 -48.61 -21.75 16.99
CA LYS A 267 -47.86 -21.93 18.23
C LYS A 267 -47.00 -23.20 18.22
N THR A 268 -47.58 -24.34 17.80
CA THR A 268 -46.84 -25.61 17.70
C THR A 268 -45.64 -25.52 16.77
N GLU A 269 -45.77 -24.84 15.63
CA GLU A 269 -44.65 -24.62 14.72
C GLU A 269 -43.60 -23.67 15.31
N PHE A 270 -44.01 -22.60 16.00
CA PHE A 270 -43.10 -21.68 16.69
C PHE A 270 -42.40 -22.31 17.90
N ASP A 271 -42.98 -23.34 18.54
CA ASP A 271 -42.32 -24.09 19.60
C ASP A 271 -41.07 -24.81 19.08
N GLU A 272 -41.12 -25.32 17.84
CA GLU A 272 -39.97 -25.92 17.18
C GLU A 272 -38.86 -24.89 16.94
N LEU A 273 -39.22 -23.70 16.41
CA LEU A 273 -38.28 -22.58 16.26
C LEU A 273 -37.68 -22.19 17.60
N GLY A 274 -38.50 -21.98 18.63
CA GLY A 274 -38.08 -21.57 19.96
C GLY A 274 -37.14 -22.58 20.62
N ARG A 275 -37.36 -23.88 20.44
CA ARG A 275 -36.43 -24.93 20.88
C ARG A 275 -35.08 -24.83 20.17
N LYS A 276 -35.07 -24.70 18.83
CA LYS A 276 -33.82 -24.58 18.06
C LYS A 276 -33.07 -23.29 18.40
N LEU A 277 -33.79 -22.17 18.56
CA LEU A 277 -33.22 -20.89 18.94
C LEU A 277 -32.57 -20.94 20.33
N ARG A 278 -33.24 -21.52 21.34
CA ARG A 278 -32.67 -21.69 22.67
C ARG A 278 -31.36 -22.48 22.66
N LEU A 279 -31.25 -23.51 21.83
CA LEU A 279 -30.00 -24.28 21.68
C LEU A 279 -28.87 -23.40 21.12
N VAL A 280 -29.16 -22.62 20.07
CA VAL A 280 -28.20 -21.66 19.49
C VAL A 280 -27.76 -20.62 20.52
N LEU A 281 -28.71 -20.08 21.29
CA LEU A 281 -28.43 -19.09 22.33
C LEU A 281 -27.61 -19.69 23.47
N LEU A 282 -27.91 -20.93 23.89
CA LEU A 282 -27.15 -21.62 24.93
C LEU A 282 -25.71 -21.88 24.50
N GLU A 283 -25.50 -22.38 23.26
CA GLU A 283 -24.17 -22.57 22.66
C GLU A 283 -23.37 -21.25 22.69
N ALA A 284 -23.98 -20.17 22.20
CA ALA A 284 -23.35 -18.85 22.14
C ALA A 284 -23.06 -18.27 23.53
N LYS A 285 -23.98 -18.42 24.48
CA LYS A 285 -23.81 -17.98 25.88
C LYS A 285 -22.60 -18.66 26.52
N THR A 286 -22.49 -19.98 26.38
CA THR A 286 -21.39 -20.76 26.95
C THR A 286 -20.06 -20.50 26.25
N GLN A 287 -20.04 -20.50 24.92
CA GLN A 287 -18.80 -20.35 24.14
C GLN A 287 -18.21 -18.94 24.24
N HIS A 288 -19.06 -17.91 24.24
CA HIS A 288 -18.62 -16.51 24.14
C HIS A 288 -18.83 -15.71 25.44
N LYS A 289 -19.33 -16.35 26.51
CA LYS A 289 -19.63 -15.70 27.80
C LYS A 289 -20.53 -14.47 27.60
N LEU A 290 -21.69 -14.68 26.97
CA LEU A 290 -22.63 -13.60 26.63
C LEU A 290 -23.91 -13.64 27.48
N GLU A 291 -24.43 -12.47 27.84
CA GLU A 291 -25.75 -12.32 28.42
C GLU A 291 -26.67 -11.60 27.42
N PHE A 292 -27.76 -12.24 27.00
CA PHE A 292 -28.63 -11.68 25.97
C PHE A 292 -29.59 -10.65 26.55
N THR A 293 -29.49 -9.42 26.05
CA THR A 293 -30.31 -8.29 26.50
C THR A 293 -31.65 -8.20 25.74
N GLY A 294 -31.73 -8.81 24.56
CA GLY A 294 -32.93 -8.80 23.73
C GLY A 294 -32.74 -9.49 22.39
N ILE A 295 -33.86 -9.87 21.79
CA ILE A 295 -33.95 -10.38 20.43
C ILE A 295 -34.67 -9.34 19.56
N ARG A 296 -34.10 -9.03 18.39
CA ARG A 296 -34.66 -8.17 17.36
C ARG A 296 -35.14 -9.03 16.20
N LEU A 297 -36.44 -9.03 15.97
CA LEU A 297 -37.05 -9.79 14.89
C LEU A 297 -36.93 -9.06 13.56
N LEU A 298 -36.52 -9.81 12.56
CA LEU A 298 -36.32 -9.44 11.17
C LEU A 298 -37.02 -10.44 10.24
N GLY A 299 -37.10 -10.13 8.94
CA GLY A 299 -37.69 -11.02 7.94
C GLY A 299 -39.20 -10.98 7.87
N GLY A 300 -39.76 -11.61 6.83
CA GLY A 300 -41.19 -11.55 6.54
C GLY A 300 -42.07 -12.19 7.63
N VAL A 301 -41.62 -13.29 8.24
CA VAL A 301 -42.40 -13.99 9.28
C VAL A 301 -42.46 -13.20 10.60
N SER A 302 -41.55 -12.25 10.82
CA SER A 302 -41.64 -11.32 11.95
C SER A 302 -42.91 -10.46 11.93
N GLN A 303 -43.63 -10.42 10.79
CA GLN A 303 -44.88 -9.69 10.63
C GLN A 303 -46.08 -10.35 11.34
N VAL A 304 -46.00 -11.65 11.64
CA VAL A 304 -47.06 -12.39 12.36
C VAL A 304 -47.42 -11.67 13.66
N GLN A 305 -48.72 -11.40 13.85
CA GLN A 305 -49.17 -10.63 15.00
C GLN A 305 -48.87 -11.39 16.31
N ASN A 306 -48.34 -10.68 17.31
CA ASN A 306 -47.94 -11.20 18.62
C ASN A 306 -46.81 -12.24 18.63
N VAL A 307 -46.11 -12.47 17.50
CA VAL A 307 -44.98 -13.42 17.46
C VAL A 307 -43.85 -13.04 18.42
N GLY A 308 -43.57 -11.73 18.58
CA GLY A 308 -42.56 -11.26 19.54
C GLY A 308 -42.92 -11.57 20.99
N LEU A 309 -44.20 -11.41 21.36
CA LEU A 309 -44.67 -11.77 22.70
C LEU A 309 -44.55 -13.28 22.94
N TYR A 310 -44.95 -14.09 21.96
CA TYR A 310 -44.85 -15.54 22.07
C TYR A 310 -43.40 -16.03 22.16
N LEU A 311 -42.50 -15.51 21.32
CA LEU A 311 -41.08 -15.84 21.39
C LEU A 311 -40.42 -15.35 22.68
N THR A 312 -40.88 -14.23 23.26
CA THR A 312 -40.44 -13.79 24.59
C THR A 312 -40.79 -14.81 25.66
N GLN A 313 -41.99 -15.40 25.61
CA GLN A 313 -42.40 -16.47 26.54
C GLN A 313 -41.54 -17.73 26.36
N LEU A 314 -41.22 -18.11 25.12
CA LEU A 314 -40.42 -19.31 24.84
C LEU A 314 -38.94 -19.17 25.18
N THR A 315 -38.38 -17.96 25.04
CA THR A 315 -36.94 -17.71 25.20
C THR A 315 -36.59 -17.04 26.52
N GLU A 316 -37.56 -16.47 27.22
CA GLU A 316 -37.38 -15.62 28.41
C GLU A 316 -36.52 -14.37 28.14
N ILE A 317 -36.36 -14.00 26.86
CA ILE A 317 -35.57 -12.83 26.42
C ILE A 317 -36.50 -11.85 25.71
N PRO A 318 -36.46 -10.53 26.04
CA PRO A 318 -37.31 -9.53 25.40
C PRO A 318 -37.18 -9.54 23.87
N THR A 319 -38.24 -9.96 23.18
CA THR A 319 -38.24 -10.17 21.73
C THR A 319 -39.17 -9.17 21.04
N ASN A 320 -38.57 -8.24 20.28
CA ASN A 320 -39.29 -7.14 19.64
C ASN A 320 -38.93 -7.03 18.16
N ARG A 321 -39.88 -6.65 17.31
CA ARG A 321 -39.59 -6.33 15.90
C ARG A 321 -38.73 -5.08 15.82
N LEU A 322 -37.70 -5.11 14.97
CA LEU A 322 -36.86 -3.93 14.74
C LEU A 322 -37.72 -2.80 14.12
N HIS A 323 -37.82 -1.66 14.82
CA HIS A 323 -38.62 -0.50 14.40
C HIS A 323 -37.78 0.72 13.98
N GLN A 324 -36.44 0.67 14.10
CA GLN A 324 -35.60 1.87 14.05
C GLN A 324 -34.43 1.77 13.05
N LEU A 325 -34.73 1.77 11.75
CA LEU A 325 -33.71 2.17 10.76
C LEU A 325 -33.40 3.67 10.83
N ALA A 326 -34.29 4.46 11.41
CA ALA A 326 -34.14 5.91 11.58
C ALA A 326 -32.95 6.35 12.48
N HIS A 327 -32.26 5.41 13.13
CA HIS A 327 -31.07 5.69 13.95
C HIS A 327 -29.75 5.53 13.20
N PHE A 328 -29.79 5.30 11.89
CA PHE A 328 -28.60 5.38 11.05
C PHE A 328 -28.49 6.81 10.49
N PRO A 329 -27.65 7.70 11.05
CA PRO A 329 -27.52 9.09 10.59
C PRO A 329 -27.00 9.22 9.15
N GLU A 330 -26.50 8.12 8.58
CA GLU A 330 -26.08 8.01 7.19
C GLU A 330 -27.28 7.76 6.24
N LEU A 331 -28.42 7.30 6.77
CA LEU A 331 -29.50 6.64 6.03
C LEU A 331 -30.69 7.59 5.83
N ASP A 332 -30.74 8.26 4.67
CA ASP A 332 -31.86 9.10 4.26
C ASP A 332 -32.99 8.22 3.66
N LEU A 333 -34.12 8.08 4.35
CA LEU A 333 -35.25 7.23 3.97
C LEU A 333 -36.29 8.04 3.18
N ASN A 334 -36.35 7.85 1.86
CA ASN A 334 -37.30 8.54 0.99
C ASN A 334 -38.56 7.74 0.59
N GLN A 335 -38.84 6.54 1.14
CA GLN A 335 -40.01 5.71 0.74
C GLN A 335 -40.71 4.92 1.85
N ASN A 336 -41.98 4.56 1.58
CA ASN A 336 -43.01 3.97 2.45
C ASN A 336 -42.61 2.69 3.21
N SER A 337 -43.03 2.63 4.47
CA SER A 337 -42.46 1.89 5.60
C SER A 337 -43.21 0.63 6.06
N GLN A 338 -43.64 -0.25 5.14
CA GLN A 338 -44.25 -1.55 5.54
C GLN A 338 -43.33 -2.77 5.38
N ASN A 339 -42.34 -2.74 4.46
CA ASN A 339 -41.46 -3.89 4.20
C ASN A 339 -39.97 -3.66 4.52
N GLU A 340 -39.63 -2.58 5.24
CA GLU A 340 -38.24 -2.24 5.60
C GLU A 340 -37.48 -3.41 6.23
N VAL A 341 -38.15 -4.17 7.08
CA VAL A 341 -37.56 -5.26 7.88
C VAL A 341 -37.20 -6.49 7.04
N SER A 342 -37.86 -6.73 5.90
CA SER A 342 -37.54 -7.87 5.02
C SER A 342 -36.36 -7.58 4.10
N LEU A 343 -36.02 -6.31 3.86
CA LEU A 343 -35.04 -5.85 2.88
C LEU A 343 -33.63 -5.61 3.47
N LEU A 344 -33.47 -5.79 4.78
CA LEU A 344 -32.26 -5.45 5.51
C LEU A 344 -31.03 -6.26 5.10
N THR A 345 -31.20 -7.53 4.79
CA THR A 345 -30.10 -8.37 4.31
C THR A 345 -29.56 -7.85 2.98
N ALA A 346 -30.43 -7.43 2.06
CA ALA A 346 -30.04 -6.79 0.81
C ALA A 346 -29.29 -5.47 1.07
N LEU A 347 -29.72 -4.66 2.04
CA LEU A 347 -29.00 -3.45 2.43
C LEU A 347 -27.60 -3.77 2.96
N GLY A 348 -27.48 -4.76 3.86
CA GLY A 348 -26.21 -5.22 4.39
C GLY A 348 -25.22 -5.67 3.31
N LEU A 349 -25.72 -6.35 2.27
CA LEU A 349 -24.96 -6.73 1.07
C LEU A 349 -24.56 -5.51 0.24
N ALA A 350 -25.45 -4.53 0.08
CA ALA A 350 -25.13 -3.31 -0.66
C ALA A 350 -23.97 -2.56 0.00
N ILE A 351 -23.90 -2.53 1.33
CA ILE A 351 -22.78 -1.92 2.06
C ILE A 351 -21.45 -2.64 1.71
N ASP A 352 -21.45 -3.96 1.44
CA ASP A 352 -20.22 -4.72 1.12
C ASP A 352 -19.54 -4.27 -0.17
N GLY A 353 -20.29 -3.66 -1.09
CA GLY A 353 -19.74 -3.15 -2.34
C GLY A 353 -19.07 -1.77 -2.22
N LEU A 354 -19.09 -1.14 -1.04
CA LEU A 354 -18.44 0.15 -0.80
C LEU A 354 -16.90 0.03 -0.75
N ARG A 355 -16.18 0.91 -1.45
CA ARG A 355 -14.72 0.82 -1.66
C ARG A 355 -13.81 1.12 -0.46
N LYS A 356 -14.32 1.57 0.70
CA LYS A 356 -13.49 2.13 1.80
C LYS A 356 -13.82 1.58 3.18
N ARG A 357 -13.74 0.26 3.37
CA ARG A 357 -13.96 -0.34 4.69
C ARG A 357 -12.62 -0.51 5.42
N LYS A 358 -12.53 -0.01 6.65
CA LYS A 358 -11.35 -0.26 7.51
C LYS A 358 -11.36 -1.68 8.08
N ASN A 359 -12.55 -2.23 8.35
CA ASN A 359 -12.75 -3.64 8.63
C ASN A 359 -13.57 -4.28 7.49
N PRO A 360 -12.92 -4.83 6.46
CA PRO A 360 -13.64 -5.39 5.32
C PRO A 360 -14.53 -6.56 5.73
N GLY A 361 -15.72 -6.64 5.13
CA GLY A 361 -16.58 -7.81 5.24
C GLY A 361 -15.97 -9.04 4.56
N VAL A 362 -16.73 -10.13 4.57
CA VAL A 362 -16.33 -11.40 3.95
C VAL A 362 -16.70 -11.41 2.47
N ASN A 363 -15.75 -11.75 1.62
CA ASN A 363 -15.96 -11.95 0.18
C ASN A 363 -15.40 -13.31 -0.23
N LEU A 364 -16.28 -14.23 -0.62
CA LEU A 364 -15.92 -15.57 -1.07
C LEU A 364 -15.60 -15.64 -2.57
N ARG A 365 -15.77 -14.55 -3.32
CA ARG A 365 -15.32 -14.45 -4.72
C ARG A 365 -13.80 -14.25 -4.77
N LYS A 366 -13.06 -15.34 -4.55
CA LYS A 366 -11.58 -15.39 -4.43
C LYS A 366 -10.98 -16.43 -5.37
N GLU A 367 -9.64 -16.46 -5.42
CA GLU A 367 -8.85 -17.40 -6.22
C GLU A 367 -9.28 -17.40 -7.69
N GLU A 368 -9.71 -18.54 -8.23
CA GLU A 368 -10.17 -18.68 -9.61
C GLU A 368 -11.43 -17.86 -9.94
N PHE A 369 -12.19 -17.47 -8.91
CA PHE A 369 -13.38 -16.65 -9.06
C PHE A 369 -13.08 -15.15 -8.96
N GLU A 370 -11.84 -14.73 -8.65
CA GLU A 370 -11.50 -13.31 -8.54
C GLU A 370 -11.91 -12.54 -9.79
N ARG A 371 -12.60 -11.42 -9.56
CA ARG A 371 -13.03 -10.56 -10.65
C ARG A 371 -11.81 -10.00 -11.37
N GLN A 372 -11.51 -10.53 -12.55
CA GLN A 372 -10.39 -10.06 -13.34
C GLN A 372 -10.59 -8.58 -13.67
N SER A 373 -9.74 -7.72 -13.10
CA SER A 373 -9.78 -6.30 -13.39
C SER A 373 -9.62 -6.08 -14.90
N LYS A 374 -10.69 -5.62 -15.57
CA LYS A 374 -10.65 -5.24 -17.00
C LYS A 374 -9.50 -4.27 -17.28
N PHE A 375 -9.10 -3.47 -16.27
CA PHE A 375 -7.93 -2.60 -16.32
C PHE A 375 -6.60 -3.38 -16.36
N PHE A 376 -6.39 -4.34 -15.46
CA PHE A 376 -5.17 -5.17 -15.48
C PHE A 376 -5.10 -6.07 -16.70
N LEU A 377 -6.22 -6.63 -17.18
CA LEU A 377 -6.26 -7.37 -18.44
C LEU A 377 -5.90 -6.49 -19.64
N LYS A 378 -6.48 -5.29 -19.74
CA LYS A 378 -6.13 -4.31 -20.79
C LYS A 378 -4.67 -3.86 -20.68
N LYS A 379 -4.17 -3.62 -19.46
CA LYS A 379 -2.80 -3.16 -19.23
C LYS A 379 -1.78 -4.28 -19.44
N LYS A 380 -2.06 -5.53 -19.03
CA LYS A 380 -1.25 -6.72 -19.31
C LYS A 380 -1.20 -7.03 -20.81
N LYS A 381 -2.32 -6.87 -21.53
CA LYS A 381 -2.31 -6.95 -23.01
C LYS A 381 -1.51 -5.82 -23.65
N LYS A 382 -1.66 -4.57 -23.16
CA LYS A 382 -0.98 -3.38 -23.73
C LYS A 382 0.52 -3.30 -23.40
N TRP A 383 0.91 -3.71 -22.21
CA TRP A 383 2.28 -3.62 -21.70
C TRP A 383 3.02 -4.96 -21.71
N GLY A 384 2.35 -6.07 -21.98
CA GLY A 384 2.98 -7.40 -21.97
C GLY A 384 4.14 -7.51 -22.96
N TYR A 385 4.05 -6.85 -24.11
CA TYR A 385 5.16 -6.76 -25.06
C TYR A 385 6.27 -5.83 -24.54
N SER A 386 5.92 -4.63 -24.07
CA SER A 386 6.89 -3.65 -23.54
C SER A 386 7.68 -4.20 -22.34
N ILE A 387 7.04 -4.92 -21.42
CA ILE A 387 7.70 -5.54 -20.27
C ILE A 387 8.68 -6.63 -20.72
N LYS A 388 8.31 -7.45 -21.72
CA LYS A 388 9.22 -8.45 -22.30
C LYS A 388 10.44 -7.79 -22.95
N VAL A 389 10.25 -6.68 -23.67
CA VAL A 389 11.34 -5.92 -24.29
C VAL A 389 12.26 -5.33 -23.21
N VAL A 390 11.71 -4.66 -22.19
CA VAL A 390 12.50 -4.09 -21.08
C VAL A 390 13.29 -5.17 -20.34
N ALA A 391 12.68 -6.32 -20.07
CA ALA A 391 13.37 -7.45 -19.44
C ALA A 391 14.51 -7.99 -20.32
N ALA A 392 14.26 -8.17 -21.63
CA ALA A 392 15.29 -8.60 -22.57
C ALA A 392 16.44 -7.58 -22.68
N THR A 393 16.12 -6.29 -22.72
CA THR A 393 17.12 -5.21 -22.72
C THR A 393 17.91 -5.18 -21.42
N PHE A 394 17.28 -5.37 -20.26
CA PHE A 394 17.97 -5.47 -18.98
C PHE A 394 18.94 -6.66 -18.94
N VAL A 395 18.52 -7.83 -19.41
CA VAL A 395 19.38 -9.01 -19.53
C VAL A 395 20.55 -8.74 -20.49
N ALA A 396 20.30 -8.10 -21.64
CA ALA A 396 21.36 -7.73 -22.58
C ALA A 396 22.35 -6.73 -21.97
N PHE A 397 21.89 -5.73 -21.22
CA PHE A 397 22.75 -4.80 -20.48
C PHE A 397 23.57 -5.51 -19.41
N PHE A 398 22.98 -6.47 -18.70
CA PHE A 398 23.68 -7.24 -17.69
C PHE A 398 24.80 -8.09 -18.32
N ILE A 399 24.51 -8.78 -19.42
CA ILE A 399 25.51 -9.55 -20.19
C ILE A 399 26.59 -8.62 -20.73
N TYR A 400 26.23 -7.48 -21.31
CA TYR A 400 27.18 -6.49 -21.83
C TYR A 400 28.09 -5.94 -20.73
N SER A 401 27.53 -5.60 -19.56
CA SER A 401 28.29 -5.12 -18.41
C SER A 401 29.26 -6.19 -17.92
N PHE A 402 28.82 -7.45 -17.85
CA PHE A 402 29.67 -8.58 -17.46
C PHE A 402 30.81 -8.81 -18.45
N LEU A 403 30.54 -8.76 -19.75
CA LEU A 403 31.55 -8.89 -20.80
C LEU A 403 32.56 -7.73 -20.76
N ILE A 404 32.11 -6.48 -20.58
CA ILE A 404 33.03 -5.34 -20.45
C ILE A 404 33.95 -5.51 -19.24
N ASP A 405 33.39 -5.93 -18.11
CA ASP A 405 34.17 -6.11 -16.89
C ASP A 405 35.21 -7.22 -17.07
N SER A 406 34.82 -8.35 -17.67
CA SER A 406 35.75 -9.44 -17.97
C SER A 406 36.85 -9.02 -18.95
N PHE A 407 36.49 -8.38 -20.08
CA PHE A 407 37.46 -7.90 -21.06
C PHE A 407 38.39 -6.83 -20.49
N SER A 408 37.86 -5.94 -19.66
CA SER A 408 38.66 -4.90 -19.00
C SER A 408 39.66 -5.52 -18.02
N SER A 409 39.25 -6.53 -17.26
CA SER A 409 40.14 -7.27 -16.36
C SER A 409 41.23 -8.01 -17.15
N ASP A 410 40.87 -8.73 -18.22
CA ASP A 410 41.82 -9.48 -19.05
C ASP A 410 42.83 -8.55 -19.73
N LEU A 411 42.39 -7.42 -20.29
CA LEU A 411 43.27 -6.41 -20.89
C LEU A 411 44.20 -5.77 -19.85
N ASN A 412 43.68 -5.51 -18.65
CA ASN A 412 44.47 -4.95 -17.56
C ASN A 412 45.58 -5.93 -17.15
N ASP A 413 45.25 -7.21 -16.98
CA ASP A 413 46.22 -8.26 -16.65
C ASP A 413 47.27 -8.45 -17.75
N ALA A 414 46.86 -8.50 -19.01
CA ALA A 414 47.77 -8.55 -20.16
C ALA A 414 48.69 -7.33 -20.21
N SER A 415 48.17 -6.13 -19.92
CA SER A 415 48.95 -4.90 -19.86
C SER A 415 49.97 -4.93 -18.72
N TYR A 416 49.59 -5.46 -17.55
CA TYR A 416 50.47 -5.64 -16.41
C TYR A 416 51.59 -6.63 -16.71
N GLU A 417 51.28 -7.72 -17.39
CA GLU A 417 52.25 -8.73 -17.76
C GLU A 417 53.26 -8.18 -18.79
N ALA A 418 52.79 -7.44 -19.80
CA ALA A 418 53.65 -6.75 -20.76
C ALA A 418 54.54 -5.68 -20.10
N LEU A 419 54.00 -4.90 -19.15
CA LEU A 419 54.76 -3.94 -18.37
C LEU A 419 55.83 -4.62 -17.49
N LYS A 420 55.49 -5.77 -16.90
CA LYS A 420 56.40 -6.57 -16.08
C LYS A 420 57.53 -7.16 -16.93
N ASP A 421 57.25 -7.63 -18.13
CA ASP A 421 58.27 -8.13 -19.07
C ASP A 421 59.22 -7.00 -19.52
N LYS A 422 58.67 -5.85 -19.94
CA LYS A 422 59.49 -4.67 -20.30
C LYS A 422 60.30 -4.15 -19.10
N ALA A 423 59.74 -4.13 -17.90
CA ALA A 423 60.46 -3.73 -16.68
C ALA A 423 61.60 -4.69 -16.31
N LYS A 424 61.43 -6.00 -16.54
CA LYS A 424 62.52 -6.97 -16.39
C LYS A 424 63.65 -6.71 -17.40
N LYS A 425 63.30 -6.44 -18.67
CA LYS A 425 64.26 -6.25 -19.76
C LYS A 425 65.02 -4.91 -19.68
N VAL A 426 64.31 -3.80 -19.44
CA VAL A 426 64.88 -2.44 -19.51
C VAL A 426 65.39 -1.94 -18.15
N ALA A 427 64.71 -2.30 -17.05
CA ALA A 427 65.04 -1.80 -15.71
C ALA A 427 65.76 -2.85 -14.82
N ASN A 428 65.98 -4.08 -15.32
CA ASN A 428 66.58 -5.22 -14.60
C ASN A 428 65.92 -5.52 -13.23
N LEU A 429 64.63 -5.18 -13.09
CA LEU A 429 63.87 -5.41 -11.86
C LEU A 429 63.39 -6.86 -11.85
N LYS A 430 63.99 -7.72 -11.02
CA LYS A 430 63.65 -9.16 -10.90
C LYS A 430 62.83 -9.46 -9.63
N GLY A 431 62.03 -10.54 -9.69
CA GLY A 431 61.29 -11.09 -8.54
C GLY A 431 60.39 -10.08 -7.83
N ARG A 432 60.51 -9.98 -6.50
CA ARG A 432 59.73 -9.06 -5.63
C ARG A 432 59.96 -7.56 -5.91
N ALA A 433 60.89 -7.20 -6.79
CA ALA A 433 61.14 -5.82 -7.19
C ALA A 433 60.27 -5.37 -8.39
N ALA A 434 59.68 -6.30 -9.15
CA ALA A 434 58.84 -6.01 -10.32
C ALA A 434 57.36 -5.77 -9.95
N THR A 435 57.11 -4.93 -8.94
CA THR A 435 55.74 -4.54 -8.55
C THR A 435 55.31 -3.24 -9.24
N PRO A 436 54.00 -3.05 -9.50
CA PRO A 436 53.49 -1.87 -10.22
C PRO A 436 53.96 -0.53 -9.64
N LYS A 437 54.00 -0.43 -8.30
CA LYS A 437 54.44 0.78 -7.59
C LYS A 437 55.92 1.10 -7.85
N LYS A 438 56.78 0.08 -7.93
CA LYS A 438 58.22 0.25 -8.19
C LYS A 438 58.51 0.56 -9.65
N ILE A 439 57.77 -0.06 -10.58
CA ILE A 439 57.85 0.27 -12.02
C ILE A 439 57.44 1.73 -12.25
N LYS A 440 56.32 2.17 -11.66
CA LYS A 440 55.87 3.57 -11.73
C LYS A 440 56.90 4.54 -11.13
N SER A 441 57.52 4.18 -10.00
CA SER A 441 58.59 4.98 -9.39
C SER A 441 59.84 5.09 -10.29
N TYR A 442 60.26 3.98 -10.90
CA TYR A 442 61.39 3.95 -11.84
C TYR A 442 61.14 4.81 -13.08
N ILE A 443 59.95 4.72 -13.68
CA ILE A 443 59.58 5.57 -14.81
C ILE A 443 59.61 7.04 -14.39
N LYS A 444 59.01 7.38 -13.23
CA LYS A 444 58.99 8.74 -12.71
C LYS A 444 60.40 9.30 -12.47
N SER A 445 61.32 8.50 -11.94
CA SER A 445 62.70 8.95 -11.71
C SER A 445 63.45 9.19 -13.02
N LYS A 446 63.25 8.35 -14.05
CA LYS A 446 63.84 8.55 -15.38
C LYS A 446 63.28 9.77 -16.10
N VAL A 447 61.97 10.02 -16.02
CA VAL A 447 61.35 11.25 -16.55
C VAL A 447 61.93 12.48 -15.87
N ASN A 448 62.07 12.46 -14.54
CA ASN A 448 62.66 13.58 -13.81
C ASN A 448 64.14 13.79 -14.17
N ALA A 449 64.91 12.72 -14.34
CA ALA A 449 66.30 12.82 -14.77
C ALA A 449 66.43 13.42 -16.19
N ALA A 450 65.54 13.06 -17.11
CA ALA A 450 65.50 13.64 -18.45
C ALA A 450 65.17 15.14 -18.42
N LYS A 451 64.15 15.54 -17.64
CA LYS A 451 63.83 16.96 -17.43
C LYS A 451 64.98 17.76 -16.81
N ASN A 452 65.70 17.17 -15.86
CA ASN A 452 66.84 17.82 -15.23
C ASN A 452 68.03 17.97 -16.20
N ALA A 453 68.21 17.03 -17.13
CA ALA A 453 69.23 17.14 -18.17
C ALA A 453 68.87 18.24 -19.19
N GLU A 454 67.61 18.34 -19.59
CA GLU A 454 67.08 19.40 -20.46
C GLU A 454 67.26 20.79 -19.83
N LEU A 455 66.94 20.94 -18.54
CA LEU A 455 67.19 22.17 -17.77
C LEU A 455 68.68 22.52 -17.66
N ALA A 456 69.57 21.53 -17.59
CA ALA A 456 71.01 21.77 -17.55
C ALA A 456 71.56 22.26 -18.90
N GLU A 457 70.96 21.82 -20.01
CA GLU A 457 71.29 22.26 -21.35
C GLU A 457 70.86 23.72 -21.59
N GLU A 458 69.66 24.12 -21.12
CA GLU A 458 69.19 25.51 -21.17
C GLU A 458 70.09 26.50 -20.40
N LEU A 459 70.74 26.06 -19.32
CA LEU A 459 71.63 26.90 -18.52
C LEU A 459 72.98 27.19 -19.19
N ASN A 460 73.43 26.35 -20.14
CA ASN A 460 74.66 26.58 -20.91
C ASN A 460 74.51 27.69 -21.97
N GLU A 461 73.28 28.11 -22.29
CA GLU A 461 73.01 29.15 -23.30
C GLU A 461 72.89 30.57 -22.72
N ILE A 462 73.21 30.75 -21.43
CA ILE A 462 73.04 32.03 -20.72
C ILE A 462 74.42 32.58 -20.31
N ASN A 463 74.70 33.83 -20.65
CA ASN A 463 75.95 34.50 -20.25
C ASN A 463 76.06 34.68 -18.74
N SER A 464 77.28 34.64 -18.23
CA SER A 464 77.53 34.67 -16.80
C SER A 464 77.32 36.06 -16.21
N THR A 465 77.19 36.12 -14.87
CA THR A 465 77.22 37.39 -14.13
C THR A 465 78.50 38.19 -14.38
N MET A 466 79.60 37.51 -14.70
CA MET A 466 80.89 38.14 -14.98
C MET A 466 80.90 38.88 -16.34
N ASP A 467 80.19 38.35 -17.33
CA ASP A 467 80.10 38.96 -18.66
C ASP A 467 79.28 40.26 -18.60
N ILE A 468 78.20 40.27 -17.81
CA ILE A 468 77.43 41.49 -17.51
C ILE A 468 78.33 42.55 -16.87
N LEU A 469 79.12 42.17 -15.86
CA LEU A 469 80.05 43.10 -15.19
C LEU A 469 81.08 43.68 -16.15
N LYS A 470 81.65 42.82 -17.02
CA LYS A 470 82.61 43.21 -18.05
C LYS A 470 81.99 44.22 -19.02
N LYS A 471 80.75 43.99 -19.46
CA LYS A 471 80.03 44.88 -20.39
C LYS A 471 79.70 46.23 -19.76
N ILE A 472 79.25 46.25 -18.50
CA ILE A 472 79.04 47.49 -17.73
C ILE A 472 80.34 48.31 -17.67
N THR A 473 81.47 47.63 -17.43
CA THR A 473 82.78 48.29 -17.37
C THR A 473 83.21 48.82 -18.74
N GLN A 474 82.93 48.10 -19.83
CA GLN A 474 83.24 48.56 -21.20
C GLN A 474 82.42 49.78 -21.61
N LEU A 475 81.15 49.84 -21.21
CA LEU A 475 80.25 50.95 -21.52
C LEU A 475 80.43 52.16 -20.62
N THR A 476 81.26 52.05 -19.58
CA THR A 476 81.61 53.18 -18.73
C THR A 476 82.53 54.14 -19.53
N PRO A 477 82.14 55.41 -19.76
CA PRO A 477 82.90 56.34 -20.60
C PRO A 477 84.34 56.56 -20.11
N LYS A 478 85.33 56.48 -21.02
CA LYS A 478 86.76 56.72 -20.73
C LYS A 478 87.18 58.12 -21.17
N GLY A 479 87.42 59.03 -20.21
CA GLY A 479 87.89 60.40 -20.47
C GLY A 479 88.52 61.06 -19.23
N ARG A 480 89.42 62.03 -19.42
CA ARG A 480 90.12 62.70 -18.30
C ARG A 480 89.12 63.46 -17.41
N LYS A 481 88.99 62.98 -16.16
CA LYS A 481 88.15 63.47 -15.03
C LYS A 481 86.65 63.09 -15.06
N MET A 482 86.33 61.80 -15.24
CA MET A 482 85.07 61.23 -14.73
C MET A 482 85.24 60.84 -13.25
N ASN A 483 84.52 61.50 -12.36
CA ASN A 483 84.54 61.25 -10.91
C ASN A 483 83.22 60.57 -10.51
N ILE A 484 83.13 59.26 -10.74
CA ILE A 484 81.99 58.44 -10.32
C ILE A 484 82.51 57.35 -9.36
N ASP A 485 82.10 57.40 -8.10
CA ASP A 485 82.41 56.35 -7.12
C ASP A 485 81.22 55.39 -7.02
N VAL A 486 81.41 54.12 -7.40
CA VAL A 486 80.40 53.07 -7.23
C VAL A 486 80.51 52.51 -5.81
N SER A 487 79.45 52.66 -5.02
CA SER A 487 79.39 52.16 -3.65
C SER A 487 78.84 50.74 -3.56
N ARG A 488 77.96 50.34 -4.49
CA ARG A 488 77.38 49.00 -4.54
C ARG A 488 77.00 48.61 -5.96
N LEU A 489 77.34 47.38 -6.35
CA LEU A 489 76.83 46.74 -7.56
C LEU A 489 76.19 45.40 -7.17
N ASN A 490 74.94 45.20 -7.58
CA ASN A 490 74.24 43.93 -7.41
C ASN A 490 73.72 43.45 -8.77
N ILE A 491 73.95 42.18 -9.08
CA ILE A 491 73.44 41.53 -10.30
C ILE A 491 72.70 40.28 -9.86
N ASP A 492 71.37 40.30 -9.95
CA ASP A 492 70.51 39.18 -9.61
C ASP A 492 69.76 38.72 -10.88
N ASN A 493 70.16 37.57 -11.42
CA ASN A 493 69.76 37.09 -12.73
C ASN A 493 69.93 38.16 -13.84
N ASP A 494 68.83 38.69 -14.37
CA ASP A 494 68.79 39.71 -15.41
C ASP A 494 68.77 41.14 -14.86
N LEU A 495 68.61 41.34 -13.54
CA LEU A 495 68.49 42.66 -12.94
C LEU A 495 69.83 43.18 -12.44
N VAL A 496 70.23 44.35 -12.93
CA VAL A 496 71.42 45.08 -12.50
C VAL A 496 71.02 46.30 -11.68
N GLU A 497 71.62 46.45 -10.49
CA GLU A 497 71.48 47.61 -9.62
C GLU A 497 72.85 48.21 -9.30
N ILE A 498 73.05 49.48 -9.64
CA ILE A 498 74.31 50.22 -9.42
C ILE A 498 74.01 51.43 -8.53
N VAL A 499 74.62 51.49 -7.36
CA VAL A 499 74.59 52.66 -6.47
C VAL A 499 75.91 53.40 -6.61
N ALA A 500 75.85 54.68 -6.97
CA ALA A 500 77.04 55.49 -7.22
C ALA A 500 76.85 56.95 -6.79
N GLN A 501 77.97 57.68 -6.71
CA GLN A 501 78.00 59.11 -6.40
C GLN A 501 78.96 59.85 -7.34
N THR A 502 78.64 61.08 -7.70
CA THR A 502 79.47 61.92 -8.59
C THR A 502 79.44 63.38 -8.18
N ASP A 503 80.47 64.15 -8.52
CA ASP A 503 80.53 65.62 -8.32
C ASP A 503 79.86 66.41 -9.46
N ASP A 504 79.60 65.77 -10.62
CA ASP A 504 78.97 66.41 -11.78
C ASP A 504 77.73 65.62 -12.28
N LYS A 505 76.57 66.27 -12.24
CA LYS A 505 75.30 65.69 -12.70
C LYS A 505 75.33 65.29 -14.18
N THR A 506 76.16 65.94 -14.99
CA THR A 506 76.32 65.65 -16.42
C THR A 506 76.95 64.26 -16.63
N GLN A 507 77.86 63.85 -15.74
CA GLN A 507 78.51 62.54 -15.77
C GLN A 507 77.54 61.42 -15.43
N MET A 508 76.58 61.66 -14.52
CA MET A 508 75.50 60.72 -14.23
C MET A 508 74.65 60.45 -15.48
N GLU A 509 74.18 61.49 -16.18
CA GLU A 509 73.34 61.31 -17.38
C GLU A 509 74.12 60.67 -18.54
N LEU A 510 75.43 60.93 -18.65
CA LEU A 510 76.30 60.27 -19.62
C LEU A 510 76.46 58.76 -19.33
N LEU A 511 76.64 58.38 -18.06
CA LEU A 511 76.70 56.98 -17.67
C LEU A 511 75.34 56.29 -17.87
N LYS A 512 74.24 56.97 -17.52
CA LYS A 512 72.87 56.46 -17.72
C LYS A 512 72.58 56.16 -19.19
N SER A 513 72.92 57.09 -20.09
CA SER A 513 72.73 56.89 -21.53
C SER A 513 73.61 55.77 -22.09
N SER A 514 74.83 55.62 -21.60
CA SER A 514 75.73 54.53 -22.02
C SER A 514 75.21 53.15 -21.55
N LEU A 515 74.66 53.07 -20.34
CA LEU A 515 74.06 51.83 -19.80
C LEU A 515 72.68 51.54 -20.40
N ALA A 516 71.94 52.56 -20.87
CA ALA A 516 70.68 52.36 -21.57
C ALA A 516 70.85 51.49 -22.81
N GLY A 517 71.96 51.61 -23.56
CA GLY A 517 72.25 50.74 -24.70
C GLY A 517 72.42 49.25 -24.35
N PHE A 518 72.67 48.93 -23.09
CA PHE A 518 72.82 47.55 -22.60
C PHE A 518 71.57 46.98 -21.94
N SER A 519 70.61 47.84 -21.59
CA SER A 519 69.35 47.37 -21.03
C SER A 519 68.46 46.76 -22.11
N SER A 520 67.78 45.67 -21.78
CA SER A 520 66.86 44.95 -22.67
C SER A 520 65.70 45.80 -23.20
N ASN A 521 65.33 46.88 -22.50
CA ASN A 521 64.27 47.81 -22.91
C ASN A 521 64.78 49.22 -23.24
N SER A 522 66.10 49.36 -23.39
CA SER A 522 66.80 50.62 -23.63
C SER A 522 66.53 51.71 -22.58
N LYS A 523 66.17 51.34 -21.35
CA LYS A 523 65.89 52.28 -20.25
C LYS A 523 66.68 51.92 -19.00
N VAL A 524 67.15 52.95 -18.30
CA VAL A 524 67.77 52.83 -16.98
C VAL A 524 66.98 53.68 -16.00
N ASP A 525 66.35 53.02 -15.04
CA ASP A 525 65.59 53.69 -13.99
C ASP A 525 66.55 54.32 -12.98
N VAL A 526 66.36 55.61 -12.72
CA VAL A 526 67.16 56.35 -11.73
C VAL A 526 66.30 56.57 -10.51
N SER A 527 66.72 56.02 -9.38
CA SER A 527 66.05 56.15 -8.09
C SER A 527 67.01 56.70 -7.03
N GLY A 528 66.48 57.35 -6.00
CA GLY A 528 67.30 57.87 -4.89
C GLY A 528 68.27 59.01 -5.26
N SER A 529 68.04 59.71 -6.38
CA SER A 529 68.90 60.83 -6.81
C SER A 529 68.78 62.02 -5.86
N ARG A 530 69.79 62.24 -5.02
CA ARG A 530 69.82 63.36 -4.04
C ARG A 530 71.21 64.00 -4.00
N TYR A 531 71.23 65.32 -3.91
CA TYR A 531 72.46 66.08 -3.70
C TYR A 531 72.82 66.09 -2.21
N ASP A 532 74.00 65.59 -1.86
CA ASP A 532 74.57 65.69 -0.52
C ASP A 532 75.40 66.98 -0.42
N GLY A 533 74.82 68.01 0.19
CA GLY A 533 75.45 69.31 0.37
C GLY A 533 76.69 69.30 1.28
N SER A 534 76.84 68.28 2.14
CA SER A 534 78.01 68.14 3.02
C SER A 534 79.26 67.66 2.27
N ARG A 535 79.06 66.80 1.26
CA ARG A 535 80.12 66.19 0.44
C ARG A 535 80.27 66.80 -0.95
N LYS A 536 79.36 67.72 -1.33
CA LYS A 536 79.25 68.29 -2.68
C LYS A 536 79.18 67.22 -3.77
N LYS A 537 78.44 66.13 -3.54
CA LYS A 537 78.26 65.01 -4.47
C LYS A 537 76.78 64.67 -4.65
N GLN A 538 76.41 64.28 -5.86
CA GLN A 538 75.12 63.71 -6.23
C GLN A 538 75.17 62.19 -6.07
N ILE A 539 74.32 61.63 -5.22
CA ILE A 539 74.15 60.17 -5.03
C ILE A 539 72.98 59.70 -5.89
N PHE A 540 73.10 58.55 -6.57
CA PHE A 540 72.06 57.99 -7.42
C PHE A 540 72.13 56.46 -7.49
N THR A 541 70.99 55.82 -7.77
CA THR A 541 70.88 54.39 -8.02
C THR A 541 70.33 54.14 -9.41
N PHE A 542 71.03 53.35 -10.22
CA PHE A 542 70.56 52.84 -11.50
C PHE A 542 70.00 51.42 -11.35
N LYS A 543 68.83 51.18 -11.93
CA LYS A 543 68.22 49.86 -12.04
C LYS A 543 67.82 49.59 -13.48
N PHE A 544 68.22 48.45 -14.01
CA PHE A 544 67.85 48.03 -15.35
C PHE A 544 67.97 46.52 -15.52
N ARG A 545 67.27 45.95 -16.51
CA ARG A 545 67.39 44.54 -16.87
C ARG A 545 68.25 44.35 -18.12
N VAL A 546 68.95 43.23 -18.19
CA VAL A 546 69.84 42.86 -19.30
C VAL A 546 69.40 41.53 -19.91
N ASP A 547 69.54 41.38 -21.23
CA ASP A 547 69.30 40.10 -21.87
C ASP A 547 70.56 39.22 -21.75
N ARG A 548 70.42 38.09 -21.05
CA ARG A 548 71.52 37.15 -20.83
C ARG A 548 71.70 36.15 -21.97
N LYS A 549 70.77 36.05 -22.92
CA LYS A 549 70.82 35.10 -24.05
C LYS A 549 71.55 35.65 -25.29
N THR A 550 71.86 36.93 -25.29
CA THR A 550 72.61 37.58 -26.40
C THR A 550 74.07 37.12 -26.42
N LYS A 551 74.52 36.47 -27.51
CA LYS A 551 75.90 35.94 -27.64
C LYS A 551 77.03 36.98 -27.51
N ASP A 552 76.72 38.27 -27.64
CA ASP A 552 77.70 39.37 -27.61
C ASP A 552 77.60 40.22 -26.32
N LEU A 553 77.63 39.54 -25.17
CA LEU A 553 77.68 40.17 -23.86
C LEU A 553 79.10 40.65 -23.51
#